data_AF-A0AAJ7RX46-F1
#
_entry.id   AF-A0AAJ7RX46-F1
#
_cell.length_a   1.000
_cell.length_b   1.000
_cell.length_c   1.000
_cell.angle_alpha   90.00
_cell.angle_beta   90.00
_cell.angle_gamma   90.00
#
_symmetry.space_group_name_H-M   'P 1'
#
loop_
_entity.id
_entity.type
_entity.pdbx_description
1 polymer ?
#
loop_
_entity_poly.entity_id
_entity_poly.type
_entity_poly.pdbx_seq_one_letter_code
_entity_poly.pdbx_strand_id
1 'polypeptide(L)'
;MWETLYKKDFDRFFEDAPQALTALLSTVKLLNVFSNKMRFKYLFNYIIRGRQLMKSSLEMNVLDQITNEGTTLATIYRKCLWLTVTLFVSLSLYNPLVDLIAPLNETRPRQHLFHVNYLFLDEMEYFWPVFVHLSFVAVATVIIIITIDSLYIVIIHHACGMFAACGHLVQNATEDTVERKGGIIDDHGYKEYNRCINVHYEALQFYDVLDVCCRNSYLIQMGINMMLVSVTAVEKKIHTHCYK
;
A
#
# COMPACT_ATOMS: atom_id res chain seq x y z
N MET A 1 7.29 -23.32 9.67
CA MET A 1 6.01 -23.59 8.96
C MET A 1 5.80 -25.02 8.44
N TRP A 2 6.57 -25.56 7.48
CA TRP A 2 6.36 -26.97 7.04
C TRP A 2 6.57 -27.95 8.20
N GLU A 3 7.64 -27.75 8.99
CA GLU A 3 7.91 -28.58 10.16
C GLU A 3 6.86 -28.42 11.27
N THR A 4 6.30 -27.21 11.47
CA THR A 4 5.26 -26.97 12.48
C THR A 4 3.95 -27.64 12.09
N LEU A 5 3.58 -27.59 10.80
CA LEU A 5 2.45 -28.36 10.25
C LEU A 5 2.67 -29.88 10.37
N TYR A 6 3.87 -30.36 10.04
CA TYR A 6 4.22 -31.78 10.16
C TYR A 6 4.14 -32.26 11.63
N LYS A 7 4.60 -31.44 12.58
CA LYS A 7 4.55 -31.71 14.03
C LYS A 7 3.18 -31.45 14.66
N LYS A 8 2.18 -30.98 13.88
CA LYS A 8 0.84 -30.57 14.35
C LYS A 8 0.87 -29.52 15.49
N ASP A 9 1.89 -28.67 15.49
CA ASP A 9 2.05 -27.57 16.44
C ASP A 9 1.32 -26.32 15.88
N PHE A 10 0.02 -26.25 16.16
CA PHE A 10 -0.84 -25.19 15.63
C PHE A 10 -0.57 -23.83 16.28
N ASP A 11 -0.15 -23.79 17.54
CA ASP A 11 0.15 -22.53 18.24
C ASP A 11 1.33 -21.84 17.56
N ARG A 12 2.43 -22.56 17.33
CA ARG A 12 3.58 -22.02 16.57
C ARG A 12 3.24 -21.70 15.12
N PHE A 13 2.32 -22.45 14.50
CA PHE A 13 1.86 -22.11 13.15
C PHE A 13 1.14 -20.76 13.11
N PHE A 14 0.25 -20.48 14.07
CA PHE A 14 -0.45 -19.21 14.16
C PHE A 14 0.48 -18.05 14.51
N GLU A 15 1.55 -18.27 15.28
CA GLU A 15 2.60 -17.27 15.54
C GLU A 15 3.42 -16.92 14.28
N ASP A 16 3.77 -17.91 13.44
CA ASP A 16 4.56 -17.69 12.21
C ASP A 16 3.74 -17.16 11.01
N ALA A 17 2.44 -17.46 10.99
CA ALA A 17 1.58 -17.22 9.83
C ALA A 17 1.46 -15.72 9.41
N PRO A 18 1.38 -14.74 10.33
CA PRO A 18 1.28 -13.33 9.95
C PRO A 18 2.44 -12.86 9.08
N GLN A 19 3.66 -13.28 9.40
CA GLN A 19 4.84 -12.91 8.63
C GLN A 19 4.81 -13.53 7.23
N ALA A 20 4.46 -14.81 7.13
CA ALA A 20 4.38 -15.49 5.85
C ALA A 20 3.30 -14.89 4.93
N LEU A 21 2.13 -14.57 5.49
CA LEU A 21 1.06 -13.89 4.77
C LEU A 21 1.50 -12.49 4.33
N THR A 22 2.25 -11.75 5.16
CA THR A 22 2.82 -10.44 4.80
C THR A 22 3.82 -10.56 3.65
N ALA A 23 4.70 -11.55 3.68
CA ALA A 23 5.65 -11.81 2.61
C ALA A 23 4.93 -12.18 1.29
N LEU A 24 3.90 -13.04 1.37
CA LEU A 24 3.06 -13.39 0.22
C LEU A 24 2.35 -12.16 -0.36
N LEU A 25 1.79 -11.30 0.49
CA LEU A 25 1.12 -10.06 0.09
C LEU A 25 2.08 -9.11 -0.65
N SER A 26 3.29 -8.92 -0.13
CA SER A 26 4.33 -8.11 -0.79
C SER A 26 4.74 -8.68 -2.15
N THR A 27 4.84 -10.02 -2.24
CA THR A 27 5.20 -10.73 -3.47
C THR A 27 4.09 -10.58 -4.52
N VAL A 28 2.82 -10.74 -4.13
CA VAL A 28 1.67 -10.54 -5.04
C VAL A 28 1.64 -9.11 -5.59
N LYS A 29 1.88 -8.10 -4.73
CA LYS A 29 1.97 -6.69 -5.15
C LYS A 29 3.08 -6.50 -6.18
N LEU A 30 4.28 -7.00 -5.88
CA LEU A 30 5.46 -6.87 -6.74
C LEU A 30 5.25 -7.55 -8.10
N LEU A 31 4.76 -8.80 -8.09
CA LEU A 31 4.43 -9.55 -9.30
C LEU A 31 3.36 -8.84 -10.13
N ASN A 32 2.38 -8.19 -9.50
CA ASN A 32 1.36 -7.44 -10.24
C ASN A 32 1.97 -6.29 -11.03
N VAL A 33 2.84 -5.50 -10.40
CA VAL A 33 3.53 -4.37 -11.05
C VAL A 33 4.44 -4.86 -12.17
N PHE A 34 5.20 -5.94 -11.94
CA PHE A 34 6.05 -6.53 -12.97
C PHE A 34 5.26 -7.08 -14.16
N SER A 35 4.20 -7.83 -13.90
CA SER A 35 3.37 -8.45 -14.95
C SER A 35 2.63 -7.39 -15.77
N ASN A 36 2.17 -6.31 -15.13
CA ASN A 36 1.45 -5.21 -15.78
C ASN A 36 2.35 -4.02 -16.15
N LYS A 37 3.69 -4.19 -16.21
CA LYS A 37 4.64 -3.08 -16.41
C LYS A 37 4.30 -2.17 -17.59
N MET A 38 3.82 -2.74 -18.70
CA MET A 38 3.44 -1.98 -19.89
C MET A 38 2.23 -1.11 -19.62
N ARG A 39 1.24 -1.65 -18.90
CA ARG A 39 0.04 -0.90 -18.52
C ARG A 39 0.33 0.18 -17.49
N PHE A 40 1.23 -0.06 -16.54
CA PHE A 40 1.74 1.00 -15.65
C PHE A 40 2.42 2.13 -16.43
N LYS A 41 3.23 1.80 -17.44
CA LYS A 41 3.80 2.81 -18.34
C LYS A 41 2.70 3.60 -19.06
N TYR A 42 1.63 2.94 -19.51
CA TYR A 42 0.47 3.63 -20.06
C TYR A 42 -0.22 4.52 -19.01
N LEU A 43 -0.44 4.06 -17.78
CA LEU A 43 -1.01 4.87 -16.70
C LEU A 43 -0.20 6.15 -16.47
N PHE A 44 1.13 6.07 -16.43
CA PHE A 44 1.97 7.27 -16.30
C PHE A 44 1.83 8.24 -17.48
N ASN A 45 1.71 7.73 -18.70
CA ASN A 45 1.45 8.58 -19.86
C ASN A 45 0.06 9.24 -19.77
N TYR A 46 -0.95 8.53 -19.28
CA TYR A 46 -2.29 9.07 -19.04
C TYR A 46 -2.29 10.16 -17.97
N ILE A 47 -1.50 10.03 -16.91
CA ILE A 47 -1.36 11.08 -15.88
C ILE A 47 -0.83 12.37 -16.52
N ILE A 48 0.20 12.26 -17.36
CA ILE A 48 0.79 13.40 -18.06
C ILE A 48 -0.23 14.02 -19.02
N ARG A 49 -0.91 13.19 -19.83
CA ARG A 49 -1.91 13.64 -20.79
C ARG A 49 -3.12 14.28 -20.10
N GLY A 50 -3.63 13.65 -19.05
CA GLY A 50 -4.74 14.13 -18.23
C GLY A 50 -4.45 15.51 -17.66
N ARG A 51 -3.24 15.73 -17.14
CA ARG A 51 -2.80 17.04 -16.67
C ARG A 51 -2.71 18.08 -17.79
N GLN A 52 -2.30 17.70 -19.00
CA GLN A 52 -2.24 18.60 -20.16
C GLN A 52 -3.62 18.99 -20.71
N LEU A 53 -4.64 18.17 -20.47
CA LEU A 53 -6.02 18.48 -20.88
C LEU A 53 -6.66 19.57 -20.01
N MET A 54 -6.19 19.74 -18.78
CA MET A 54 -6.62 20.83 -17.90
C MET A 54 -5.99 22.13 -18.36
N LYS A 55 -6.82 23.08 -18.79
CA LYS A 55 -6.36 24.35 -19.39
C LYS A 55 -6.51 25.53 -18.43
N SER A 56 -7.55 25.50 -17.60
CA SER A 56 -7.81 26.58 -16.63
C SER A 56 -6.98 26.37 -15.37
N SER A 57 -6.54 27.48 -14.77
CA SER A 57 -5.93 27.46 -13.44
C SER A 57 -6.87 26.86 -12.39
N LEU A 58 -8.19 27.04 -12.53
CA LEU A 58 -9.18 26.46 -11.63
C LEU A 58 -9.19 24.92 -11.71
N GLU A 59 -9.17 24.37 -12.93
CA GLU A 59 -9.16 22.92 -13.18
C GLU A 59 -7.89 22.27 -12.64
N MET A 60 -6.75 22.90 -12.92
CA MET A 60 -5.46 22.47 -12.41
C MET A 60 -5.42 22.54 -10.89
N ASN A 61 -5.98 23.58 -10.27
CA ASN A 61 -6.04 23.71 -8.81
C ASN A 61 -6.86 22.58 -8.18
N VAL A 62 -8.02 22.23 -8.73
CA VAL A 62 -8.85 21.11 -8.23
C VAL A 62 -8.11 19.78 -8.36
N LEU A 63 -7.50 19.52 -9.51
CA LEU A 63 -6.71 18.31 -9.76
C LEU A 63 -5.50 18.21 -8.81
N ASP A 64 -4.73 19.29 -8.69
CA ASP A 64 -3.53 19.36 -7.86
C ASP A 64 -3.89 19.27 -6.38
N GLN A 65 -5.01 19.87 -5.93
CA GLN A 65 -5.49 19.76 -4.55
C GLN A 65 -5.71 18.29 -4.16
N ILE A 66 -6.53 17.55 -4.93
CA ILE A 66 -6.85 16.15 -4.63
C ILE A 66 -5.61 15.26 -4.77
N THR A 67 -4.76 15.55 -5.76
CA THR A 67 -3.48 14.82 -5.92
C THR A 67 -2.52 15.07 -4.74
N ASN A 68 -2.51 16.30 -4.19
CA ASN A 68 -1.74 16.64 -2.99
C ASN A 68 -2.28 15.97 -1.72
N GLU A 69 -3.60 15.86 -1.59
CA GLU A 69 -4.21 15.08 -0.51
C GLU A 69 -3.74 13.63 -0.56
N GLY A 70 -3.76 13.01 -1.74
CA GLY A 70 -3.21 11.66 -1.95
C GLY A 70 -1.72 11.55 -1.64
N THR A 71 -0.93 12.54 -2.04
CA THR A 71 0.52 12.58 -1.75
C THR A 71 0.79 12.73 -0.25
N THR A 72 -0.03 13.52 0.44
CA THR A 72 0.03 13.70 1.89
C THR A 72 -0.33 12.40 2.60
N LEU A 73 -1.43 11.75 2.19
CA LEU A 73 -1.85 10.45 2.71
C LEU A 73 -0.78 9.39 2.52
N ALA A 74 -0.20 9.28 1.31
CA ALA A 74 0.90 8.38 1.03
C ALA A 74 2.12 8.69 1.92
N THR A 75 2.42 9.96 2.17
CA THR A 75 3.53 10.38 3.04
C THR A 75 3.31 9.99 4.50
N ILE A 76 2.09 10.19 5.02
CA ILE A 76 1.71 9.75 6.36
C ILE A 76 1.83 8.23 6.46
N TYR A 77 1.28 7.50 5.48
CA TYR A 77 1.36 6.04 5.40
C TYR A 77 2.81 5.53 5.43
N ARG A 78 3.70 6.12 4.63
CA ARG A 78 5.14 5.78 4.64
C ARG A 78 5.77 5.98 6.01
N LYS A 79 5.51 7.12 6.66
CA LYS A 79 6.05 7.42 7.99
C LYS A 79 5.55 6.43 9.03
N CYS A 80 4.27 6.07 9.01
CA CYS A 80 3.70 5.08 9.91
C CYS A 80 4.38 3.72 9.74
N LEU A 81 4.54 3.21 8.51
CA LEU A 81 5.19 1.92 8.29
C LEU A 81 6.68 1.92 8.67
N TRP A 82 7.40 3.01 8.39
CA TRP A 82 8.79 3.17 8.83
C TRP A 82 8.91 3.15 10.36
N LEU A 83 7.98 3.80 11.06
CA LEU A 83 7.92 3.75 12.52
C LEU A 83 7.63 2.31 13.00
N THR A 84 6.64 1.64 12.42
CA THR A 84 6.28 0.27 12.78
C THR A 84 7.44 -0.71 12.61
N VAL A 85 8.15 -0.68 11.47
CA VAL A 85 9.30 -1.59 11.26
C VAL A 85 10.46 -1.27 12.20
N THR A 86 10.68 0.02 12.50
CA THR A 86 11.73 0.43 13.45
C THR A 86 11.43 -0.08 14.86
N LEU A 87 10.18 0.05 15.31
CA LEU A 87 9.73 -0.48 16.60
C LEU A 87 9.85 -2.01 16.63
N PHE A 88 9.41 -2.68 15.57
CA PHE A 88 9.48 -4.14 15.45
C PHE A 88 10.92 -4.67 15.56
N VAL A 89 11.87 -4.08 14.83
CA VAL A 89 13.29 -4.44 14.92
C VAL A 89 13.88 -4.12 16.30
N SER A 90 13.46 -3.01 16.91
CA SER A 90 13.95 -2.59 18.22
C SER A 90 13.52 -3.54 19.35
N LEU A 91 12.34 -4.18 19.25
CA LEU A 91 11.86 -5.15 20.24
C LEU A 91 12.84 -6.32 20.40
N SER A 92 13.36 -6.87 19.31
CA SER A 92 14.34 -7.97 19.35
C SER A 92 15.71 -7.55 19.90
N LEU A 93 16.04 -6.24 19.84
CA LEU A 93 17.28 -5.70 20.41
C LEU A 93 17.18 -5.35 21.90
N TYR A 94 15.97 -5.32 22.47
CA TYR A 94 15.76 -4.91 23.86
C TYR A 94 16.55 -5.78 24.84
N ASN A 95 16.39 -7.10 24.80
CA ASN A 95 17.08 -8.01 25.73
C ASN A 95 18.62 -7.92 25.62
N PRO A 96 19.23 -7.98 24.42
CA PRO A 96 20.68 -7.77 24.26
C PRO A 96 21.18 -6.42 24.80
N LEU A 97 20.42 -5.33 24.62
CA LEU A 97 20.82 -4.00 25.09
C LEU A 97 20.77 -3.89 26.62
N VAL A 98 19.74 -4.45 27.26
CA VAL A 98 19.65 -4.38 28.72
C VAL A 98 20.69 -5.29 29.38
N ASP A 99 21.07 -6.42 28.78
CA ASP A 99 22.18 -7.23 29.27
C ASP A 99 23.53 -6.51 29.23
N LEU A 100 23.74 -5.59 28.28
CA LEU A 100 24.95 -4.75 28.23
C LEU A 100 24.99 -3.70 29.34
N ILE A 101 23.84 -3.11 29.68
CA ILE A 101 23.73 -2.01 30.66
C ILE A 101 23.63 -2.55 32.10
N ALA A 102 22.90 -3.65 32.28
CA ALA A 102 22.61 -4.27 33.57
C ALA A 102 22.66 -5.80 33.42
N PRO A 103 23.87 -6.38 33.41
CA PRO A 103 24.06 -7.82 33.25
C PRO A 103 23.50 -8.58 34.45
N LEU A 104 22.73 -9.63 34.20
CA LEU A 104 22.34 -10.60 35.22
C LEU A 104 23.34 -11.76 35.24
N ASN A 105 23.35 -12.52 36.34
CA ASN A 105 24.15 -13.74 36.47
C ASN A 105 23.64 -14.87 35.52
N GLU A 106 22.44 -14.71 34.97
CA GLU A 106 21.83 -15.57 33.95
C GLU A 106 21.61 -14.78 32.66
N THR A 107 21.85 -15.41 31.51
CA THR A 107 21.63 -14.81 30.19
C THR A 107 20.13 -14.65 29.91
N ARG A 108 19.66 -13.46 29.54
CA ARG A 108 18.24 -13.27 29.16
C ARG A 108 17.94 -14.04 27.87
N PRO A 109 16.72 -14.60 27.71
CA PRO A 109 16.34 -15.26 26.48
C PRO A 109 16.35 -14.24 25.34
N ARG A 110 17.17 -14.50 24.32
CA ARG A 110 17.19 -13.69 23.09
C ARG A 110 15.97 -14.04 22.26
N GLN A 111 15.24 -13.01 21.83
CA GLN A 111 14.08 -13.15 20.95
C GLN A 111 14.49 -12.70 19.54
N HIS A 112 14.44 -13.63 18.58
CA HIS A 112 14.60 -13.29 17.17
C HIS A 112 13.37 -12.54 16.64
N LEU A 113 13.53 -11.76 15.56
CA LEU A 113 12.40 -11.08 14.91
C LEU A 113 11.35 -12.09 14.41
N PHE A 114 11.84 -13.23 13.95
CA PHE A 114 11.07 -14.27 13.28
C PHE A 114 11.65 -15.62 13.69
N HIS A 115 10.80 -16.63 13.82
CA HIS A 115 11.26 -17.99 14.08
C HIS A 115 11.60 -18.67 12.75
N VAL A 116 12.90 -18.90 12.49
CA VAL A 116 13.38 -19.42 11.21
C VAL A 116 14.38 -20.55 11.42
N ASN A 117 13.98 -21.77 11.05
CA ASN A 117 14.87 -22.92 11.10
C ASN A 117 15.86 -22.88 9.93
N TYR A 118 17.11 -22.50 10.18
CA TYR A 118 18.19 -22.61 9.19
C TYR A 118 18.67 -24.06 9.11
N LEU A 119 18.86 -24.56 7.88
CA LEU A 119 19.27 -25.96 7.64
C LEU A 119 20.72 -26.27 8.08
N PHE A 120 21.59 -25.26 8.14
CA PHE A 120 23.03 -25.42 8.33
C PHE A 120 23.62 -24.57 9.47
N LEU A 121 22.79 -23.79 10.17
CA LEU A 121 23.23 -22.85 11.20
C LEU A 121 22.29 -22.93 12.40
N ASP A 122 22.85 -22.99 13.61
CA ASP A 122 22.06 -22.84 14.83
C ASP A 122 21.76 -21.35 15.05
N GLU A 123 20.48 -20.99 15.04
CA GLU A 123 20.01 -19.62 15.21
C GLU A 123 20.40 -19.02 16.57
N MET A 124 20.52 -19.85 17.60
CA MET A 124 20.84 -19.41 18.96
C MET A 124 22.34 -19.14 19.15
N GLU A 125 23.19 -19.90 18.45
CA GLU A 125 24.65 -19.72 18.47
C GLU A 125 25.09 -18.51 17.62
N TYR A 126 24.43 -18.28 16.48
CA TYR A 126 24.75 -17.21 15.52
C TYR A 126 23.73 -16.06 15.52
N PHE A 127 23.34 -15.58 16.70
CA PHE A 127 22.32 -14.54 16.87
C PHE A 127 22.54 -13.29 16.01
N TRP A 128 23.76 -12.72 15.98
CA TRP A 128 24.03 -11.45 15.28
C TRP A 128 23.89 -11.56 13.74
N PRO A 129 24.52 -12.55 13.07
CA PRO A 129 24.28 -12.79 11.65
C PRO A 129 22.81 -13.03 11.30
N VAL A 130 22.12 -13.85 12.10
CA VAL A 130 20.69 -14.16 11.89
C VAL A 130 19.84 -12.92 12.06
N PHE A 131 20.06 -12.13 13.12
CA PHE A 131 19.36 -10.88 13.36
C PHE A 131 19.53 -9.88 12.20
N VAL A 132 20.74 -9.72 11.68
CA VAL A 132 21.01 -8.82 10.54
C VAL A 132 20.27 -9.29 9.29
N HIS A 133 20.33 -10.58 8.98
CA HIS A 133 19.61 -11.16 7.84
C HIS A 133 18.09 -10.96 7.96
N LEU A 134 17.49 -11.31 9.10
CA LEU A 134 16.06 -11.17 9.33
C LEU A 134 15.60 -9.71 9.32
N SER A 135 16.39 -8.79 9.88
CA SER A 135 16.13 -7.35 9.83
C SER A 135 16.15 -6.82 8.40
N PHE A 136 17.14 -7.25 7.60
CA PHE A 136 17.22 -6.88 6.19
C PHE A 136 16.00 -7.36 5.41
N VAL A 137 15.58 -8.60 5.60
CA VAL A 137 14.38 -9.16 4.95
C VAL A 137 13.12 -8.40 5.37
N ALA A 138 12.97 -8.06 6.65
CA ALA A 138 11.85 -7.26 7.14
C ALA A 138 11.80 -5.88 6.47
N VAL A 139 12.93 -5.16 6.47
CA VAL A 139 13.04 -3.83 5.87
C VAL A 139 12.79 -3.87 4.37
N ALA A 140 13.37 -4.85 3.65
CA ALA A 140 13.15 -5.01 2.21
C ALA A 140 11.67 -5.26 1.87
N THR A 141 10.99 -6.10 2.66
CA THR A 141 9.55 -6.37 2.52
C THR A 141 8.73 -5.08 2.71
N VAL A 142 9.04 -4.31 3.75
CA VAL A 142 8.36 -3.04 4.04
C VAL A 142 8.61 -2.00 2.94
N ILE A 143 9.83 -1.91 2.39
CA ILE A 143 10.13 -1.03 1.25
C ILE A 143 9.25 -1.36 0.03
N ILE A 144 9.08 -2.65 -0.29
CA ILE A 144 8.22 -3.09 -1.40
C ILE A 144 6.77 -2.63 -1.16
N ILE A 145 6.22 -2.89 0.03
CA ILE A 145 4.86 -2.49 0.40
C ILE A 145 4.70 -0.97 0.33
N ILE A 146 5.59 -0.22 0.98
CA ILE A 146 5.60 1.25 0.99
C ILE A 146 5.58 1.80 -0.43
N THR A 147 6.46 1.30 -1.30
CA THR A 147 6.65 1.82 -2.65
C THR A 147 5.40 1.59 -3.49
N ILE A 148 4.87 0.38 -3.48
CA ILE A 148 3.73 -0.01 -4.31
C ILE A 148 2.44 0.64 -3.79
N ASP A 149 2.22 0.67 -2.48
CA ASP A 149 0.99 1.24 -1.92
C ASP A 149 0.98 2.76 -2.02
N SER A 150 2.12 3.42 -1.82
CA SER A 150 2.25 4.87 -2.09
C SER A 150 1.93 5.20 -3.54
N LEU A 151 2.43 4.39 -4.48
CA LEU A 151 2.17 4.56 -5.90
C LEU A 151 0.67 4.47 -6.20
N TYR A 152 -0.01 3.43 -5.69
CA TYR A 152 -1.45 3.28 -5.88
C TYR A 152 -2.26 4.42 -5.26
N ILE A 153 -1.93 4.84 -4.04
CA ILE A 153 -2.61 5.96 -3.38
C ILE A 153 -2.59 7.20 -4.27
N VAL A 154 -1.41 7.56 -4.79
CA VAL A 154 -1.25 8.75 -5.65
C VAL A 154 -1.99 8.58 -6.98
N ILE A 155 -1.88 7.43 -7.64
CA ILE A 155 -2.58 7.15 -8.91
C ILE A 155 -4.10 7.25 -8.74
N ILE A 156 -4.65 6.67 -7.68
CA ILE A 156 -6.09 6.69 -7.39
C ILE A 156 -6.55 8.13 -7.11
N HIS A 157 -5.81 8.89 -6.29
CA HIS A 157 -6.16 10.29 -6.02
C HIS A 157 -6.06 11.16 -7.28
N HIS A 158 -5.10 10.89 -8.16
CA HIS A 158 -5.03 11.56 -9.45
C HIS A 158 -6.27 11.24 -10.32
N ALA A 159 -6.72 9.97 -10.35
CA ALA A 159 -7.96 9.58 -11.03
C ALA A 159 -9.16 10.36 -10.46
N CYS A 160 -9.30 10.40 -9.13
CA CYS A 160 -10.35 11.15 -8.46
C CYS A 160 -10.28 12.64 -8.78
N GLY A 161 -9.08 13.22 -8.83
CA GLY A 161 -8.86 14.62 -9.19
C GLY A 161 -9.28 14.94 -10.62
N MET A 162 -9.02 14.03 -11.56
CA MET A 162 -9.48 14.14 -12.95
C MET A 162 -11.03 14.16 -13.03
N PHE A 163 -11.71 13.28 -12.29
CA PHE A 163 -13.17 13.26 -12.24
C PHE A 163 -13.75 14.50 -11.55
N ALA A 164 -13.13 14.98 -10.46
CA ALA A 164 -13.56 16.18 -9.77
C ALA A 164 -13.41 17.44 -10.64
N ALA A 165 -12.27 17.56 -11.33
CA ALA A 165 -12.06 18.63 -12.31
C ALA A 165 -13.11 18.57 -13.42
N CYS A 166 -13.39 17.38 -13.97
CA CYS A 166 -14.46 17.18 -14.95
C CYS A 166 -15.84 17.61 -14.40
N GLY A 167 -16.16 17.33 -13.15
CA GLY A 167 -17.40 17.78 -12.51
C GLY A 167 -17.53 19.30 -12.48
N HIS A 168 -16.45 20.00 -12.13
CA HIS A 168 -16.38 21.46 -12.20
C HIS A 168 -16.57 21.99 -13.63
N LEU A 169 -16.04 21.31 -14.64
CA LEU A 169 -16.25 21.70 -16.04
C LEU A 169 -17.73 21.67 -16.42
N VAL A 170 -18.39 20.56 -16.08
CA VAL A 170 -19.81 20.36 -16.39
C VAL A 170 -20.66 21.41 -15.67
N GLN A 171 -20.34 21.70 -14.41
CA GLN A 171 -21.04 22.73 -13.64
C GLN A 171 -20.88 24.11 -14.30
N ASN A 172 -19.65 24.55 -14.58
CA ASN A 172 -19.40 25.85 -15.21
C ASN A 172 -20.04 25.97 -16.59
N ALA A 173 -19.98 24.91 -17.42
CA ALA A 173 -20.60 24.91 -18.75
C ALA A 173 -22.14 25.01 -18.67
N THR A 174 -22.73 24.43 -17.63
CA THR A 174 -24.17 24.46 -17.39
C THR A 174 -24.61 25.82 -16.85
N GLU A 175 -23.89 26.38 -15.87
CA GLU A 175 -24.14 27.72 -15.34
C GLU A 175 -24.02 28.79 -16.45
N ASP A 176 -22.98 28.74 -17.30
CA ASP A 176 -22.84 29.68 -18.43
C ASP A 176 -24.02 29.56 -19.43
N THR A 177 -24.47 28.34 -19.73
CA THR A 177 -25.60 28.12 -20.64
C THR A 177 -26.93 28.62 -20.05
N VAL A 178 -27.18 28.36 -18.77
CA VAL A 178 -28.45 28.72 -18.11
C VAL A 178 -28.50 30.22 -17.81
N GLU A 179 -27.48 30.77 -17.16
CA GLU A 179 -27.50 32.15 -16.66
C GLU A 179 -27.28 33.18 -17.78
N ARG A 180 -26.36 32.90 -18.72
CA ARG A 180 -26.00 33.88 -19.76
C ARG A 180 -26.89 33.77 -21.00
N LYS A 181 -27.43 32.59 -21.30
CA LYS A 181 -28.07 32.29 -22.61
C LYS A 181 -29.49 31.74 -22.51
N GLY A 182 -30.06 31.69 -21.31
CA GLY A 182 -31.44 31.23 -21.12
C GLY A 182 -31.67 29.78 -21.57
N GLY A 183 -30.64 28.93 -21.49
CA GLY A 183 -30.72 27.52 -21.89
C GLY A 183 -30.43 27.25 -23.38
N ILE A 184 -30.12 28.27 -24.19
CA ILE A 184 -29.74 28.08 -25.60
C ILE A 184 -28.24 27.78 -25.69
N ILE A 185 -27.90 26.61 -26.24
CA ILE A 185 -26.51 26.22 -26.50
C ILE A 185 -26.04 26.90 -27.80
N ASP A 186 -25.07 27.79 -27.68
CA ASP A 186 -24.36 28.39 -28.82
C ASP A 186 -23.07 27.61 -29.15
N ASP A 187 -22.31 28.07 -30.15
CA ASP A 187 -21.03 27.44 -30.54
C ASP A 187 -20.01 27.36 -29.39
N HIS A 188 -20.01 28.36 -28.49
CA HIS A 188 -19.16 28.36 -27.31
C HIS A 188 -19.59 27.29 -26.29
N GLY A 189 -20.88 27.21 -25.97
CA GLY A 189 -21.43 26.19 -25.07
C GLY A 189 -21.18 24.78 -25.62
N TYR A 190 -21.38 24.57 -26.92
CA TYR A 190 -21.05 23.31 -27.57
C TYR A 190 -19.58 22.93 -27.41
N LYS A 191 -18.65 23.88 -27.57
CA LYS A 191 -17.21 23.66 -27.36
C LYS A 191 -16.87 23.28 -25.91
N GLU A 192 -17.48 23.94 -24.92
CA GLU A 192 -17.25 23.61 -23.51
C GLU A 192 -17.82 22.24 -23.15
N TYR A 193 -19.02 21.88 -23.63
CA TYR A 193 -19.56 20.53 -23.43
C TYR A 193 -18.73 19.46 -24.11
N ASN A 194 -18.28 19.68 -25.35
CA ASN A 194 -17.40 18.75 -26.04
C ASN A 194 -16.07 18.55 -25.28
N ARG A 195 -15.57 19.61 -24.64
CA ARG A 195 -14.39 19.54 -23.76
C ARG A 195 -14.66 18.71 -22.51
N CYS A 196 -15.81 18.91 -21.86
CA CYS A 196 -16.23 18.09 -20.71
C CYS A 196 -16.24 16.60 -21.07
N ILE A 197 -16.84 16.27 -22.22
CA ILE A 197 -16.89 14.89 -22.73
C ILE A 197 -15.50 14.34 -22.95
N ASN A 198 -14.59 15.12 -23.56
CA ASN A 198 -13.22 14.67 -23.80
C ASN A 198 -12.45 14.41 -22.51
N VAL A 199 -12.55 15.31 -21.51
CA VAL A 199 -11.90 15.12 -20.20
C VAL A 199 -12.49 13.93 -19.45
N HIS A 200 -13.82 13.76 -19.48
CA HIS A 200 -14.48 12.61 -18.88
C HIS A 200 -14.05 11.29 -19.51
N TYR A 201 -14.02 11.25 -20.84
CA TYR A 201 -13.57 10.08 -21.60
C TYR A 201 -12.13 9.70 -21.24
N GLU A 202 -11.26 10.69 -21.13
CA GLU A 202 -9.86 10.50 -20.74
C GLU A 202 -9.70 9.98 -19.30
N ALA A 203 -10.51 10.49 -18.36
CA ALA A 203 -10.56 9.98 -17.00
C ALA A 203 -11.07 8.51 -16.93
N LEU A 204 -12.06 8.16 -17.75
CA LEU A 204 -12.56 6.79 -17.87
C LEU A 204 -11.51 5.85 -18.47
N GLN A 205 -10.83 6.25 -19.55
CA GLN A 205 -9.75 5.45 -20.13
C GLN A 205 -8.61 5.20 -19.13
N PHE A 206 -8.27 6.22 -18.34
CA PHE A 206 -7.29 6.06 -17.26
C PHE A 206 -7.76 5.06 -16.20
N TYR A 207 -9.01 5.16 -15.76
CA TYR A 207 -9.62 4.26 -14.78
C TYR A 207 -9.71 2.81 -15.31
N ASP A 208 -10.10 2.61 -16.57
CA ASP A 208 -10.22 1.28 -17.18
C ASP A 208 -8.86 0.57 -17.21
N VAL A 209 -7.79 1.29 -17.56
CA VAL A 209 -6.44 0.73 -17.48
C VAL A 209 -6.08 0.40 -16.03
N LEU A 210 -6.41 1.26 -15.08
CA LEU A 210 -6.14 1.04 -13.65
C LEU A 210 -6.87 -0.20 -13.12
N ASP A 211 -8.16 -0.34 -13.42
CA ASP A 211 -8.98 -1.48 -13.02
C ASP A 211 -8.43 -2.78 -13.60
N VAL A 212 -8.16 -2.82 -14.91
CA VAL A 212 -7.62 -4.02 -15.57
C VAL A 212 -6.24 -4.42 -15.01
N CYS A 213 -5.41 -3.47 -14.60
CA CYS A 213 -4.12 -3.76 -13.96
C CYS A 213 -4.25 -4.33 -12.55
N CYS A 214 -5.23 -3.87 -11.79
CA CYS A 214 -5.20 -4.01 -10.34
C CYS A 214 -6.32 -4.88 -9.79
N ARG A 215 -7.44 -5.04 -10.50
CA ARG A 215 -8.64 -5.76 -10.04
C ARG A 215 -8.33 -7.14 -9.46
N ASN A 216 -7.64 -7.97 -10.23
CA ASN A 216 -7.31 -9.33 -9.78
C ASN A 216 -6.32 -9.31 -8.60
N SER A 217 -5.33 -8.42 -8.64
CA SER A 217 -4.34 -8.30 -7.55
C SER A 217 -4.98 -7.80 -6.26
N TYR A 218 -5.87 -6.81 -6.34
CA TYR A 218 -6.61 -6.32 -5.19
C TYR A 218 -7.53 -7.38 -4.60
N LEU A 219 -8.19 -8.21 -5.42
CA LEU A 219 -8.99 -9.32 -4.93
C LEU A 219 -8.14 -10.31 -4.11
N ILE A 220 -6.97 -10.68 -4.63
CA ILE A 220 -6.03 -11.56 -3.91
C ILE A 220 -5.54 -10.89 -2.62
N GLN A 221 -5.16 -9.60 -2.68
CA GLN A 221 -4.69 -8.84 -1.51
C GLN A 221 -5.77 -8.75 -0.42
N MET A 222 -7.03 -8.53 -0.79
CA MET A 222 -8.14 -8.51 0.16
C MET A 222 -8.32 -9.87 0.83
N GLY A 223 -8.24 -10.97 0.07
CA GLY A 223 -8.27 -12.32 0.63
C GLY A 223 -7.14 -12.57 1.63
N ILE A 224 -5.90 -12.19 1.28
CA ILE A 224 -4.75 -12.34 2.19
C ILE A 224 -4.91 -11.48 3.45
N ASN A 225 -5.40 -10.24 3.32
CA ASN A 225 -5.65 -9.37 4.47
C ASN A 225 -6.73 -9.94 5.41
N MET A 226 -7.81 -10.53 4.87
CA MET A 226 -8.83 -11.20 5.66
C MET A 226 -8.24 -12.38 6.46
N MET A 227 -7.39 -13.18 5.82
CA MET A 227 -6.67 -14.27 6.51
C MET A 227 -5.75 -13.73 7.59
N LEU A 228 -4.98 -12.68 7.29
CA LEU A 228 -4.04 -12.05 8.23
C LEU A 228 -4.76 -11.56 9.50
N VAL A 229 -5.84 -10.79 9.34
CA VAL A 229 -6.63 -10.30 10.49
C VAL A 229 -7.21 -11.45 11.30
N SER A 230 -7.68 -12.52 10.64
CA SER A 230 -8.23 -13.70 11.29
C SER A 230 -7.18 -14.46 12.11
N VAL A 231 -5.98 -14.66 11.54
CA VAL A 231 -4.85 -15.33 12.20
C VAL A 231 -4.41 -14.54 13.44
N THR A 232 -4.20 -13.22 13.31
CA THR A 232 -3.80 -12.37 14.45
C THR A 232 -4.86 -12.33 15.56
N ALA A 233 -6.14 -12.42 15.21
CA ALA A 233 -7.21 -12.51 16.20
C ALA A 233 -7.15 -13.82 17.01
N VAL A 234 -6.82 -14.94 16.35
CA VAL A 234 -6.64 -16.25 17.01
C VAL A 234 -5.40 -16.24 17.90
N GLU A 235 -4.27 -15.76 17.40
CA GLU A 235 -3.01 -15.60 18.15
C GLU A 235 -3.22 -14.83 19.45
N LYS A 236 -3.90 -13.67 19.38
CA LYS A 236 -4.23 -12.86 20.57
C LYS A 236 -5.06 -13.64 21.59
N LYS A 237 -6.00 -14.47 21.14
CA LYS A 237 -6.83 -15.30 22.02
C LYS A 237 -6.01 -16.40 22.70
N ILE A 238 -5.10 -17.04 21.97
CA ILE A 238 -4.19 -18.06 22.50
C ILE A 238 -3.33 -17.45 23.62
N HIS A 239 -2.65 -16.33 23.35
CA HIS A 239 -1.85 -15.65 24.37
C HIS A 239 -2.67 -15.26 25.60
N THR A 240 -3.89 -14.75 25.43
CA THR A 240 -4.73 -14.37 26.57
C THR A 240 -5.15 -15.56 27.44
N HIS A 241 -5.31 -16.75 26.85
CA HIS A 241 -5.62 -17.98 27.59
C HIS A 241 -4.41 -18.60 28.29
N CYS A 242 -3.20 -18.48 27.72
CA CYS A 242 -1.98 -18.99 28.36
C CYS A 242 -1.54 -18.18 29.59
N TYR A 243 -1.97 -16.92 29.73
CA TYR A 243 -1.67 -16.04 30.87
C TYR A 243 -2.77 -16.02 31.96
N LYS A 244 -3.76 -16.90 31.89
CA LYS A 244 -4.76 -17.14 32.95
C LYS A 244 -4.54 -18.49 33.60
#